data_AF-A0A1N6G5H5-F1
#
_entry.id   AF-A0A1N6G5H5-F1
#
_cell.length_a   1.000
_cell.length_b   1.000
_cell.length_c   1.000
_cell.angle_alpha   90.00
_cell.angle_beta   90.00
_cell.angle_gamma   90.00
#
_symmetry.space_group_name_H-M   'P 1'
#
loop_
_entity.id
_entity.type
_entity.pdbx_description
1 polymer ?
#
loop_
_entity_poly.entity_id
_entity_poly.type
_entity_poly.pdbx_seq_one_letter_code
_entity_poly.pdbx_strand_id
1 'polypeptide(L)'
;MNVLTHWIAAARRGYSSWLWATYKQWQEHGAQVRRGEQSTLVVFWMPALREDEKPEHANDGEPRSGRRLIAKGYPIFSIAQVDGYTPPPVPSLPKSERSASAERFFAALQADFRHGGIEAFYDPEKDCIQMPRFEAFRDGLAYYATLGHEATHWTGALDRLNRNIENRFDSLAYAAEELIAELRAAFLGSALGIANRPRPDHAKSIE
;
A
#
# COMPACT_ATOMS: atom_id res chain seq x y z
N MET A 1 8.86 -2.31 -5.38
CA MET A 1 7.67 -1.44 -5.37
C MET A 1 6.98 -1.58 -6.73
N ASN A 2 6.04 -2.53 -6.89
CA ASN A 2 5.32 -2.81 -8.16
C ASN A 2 3.83 -2.42 -8.11
N VAL A 3 3.42 -1.81 -7.01
CA VAL A 3 2.05 -1.46 -6.68
C VAL A 3 1.52 -0.38 -7.64
N LEU A 4 2.33 0.64 -7.93
CA LEU A 4 1.96 1.74 -8.83
C LEU A 4 1.70 1.30 -10.30
N THR A 5 2.48 0.35 -10.82
CA THR A 5 2.29 -0.13 -12.21
C THR A 5 1.02 -0.99 -12.35
N HIS A 6 0.68 -1.77 -11.33
CA HIS A 6 -0.59 -2.51 -11.29
C HIS A 6 -1.79 -1.58 -11.15
N TRP A 7 -1.68 -0.51 -10.36
CA TRP A 7 -2.76 0.46 -10.16
C TRP A 7 -3.07 1.28 -11.42
N ILE A 8 -2.06 1.73 -12.16
CA ILE A 8 -2.25 2.45 -13.44
C ILE A 8 -2.88 1.54 -14.52
N ALA A 9 -2.53 0.25 -14.52
CA ALA A 9 -3.10 -0.75 -15.42
C ALA A 9 -4.58 -1.06 -15.13
N ALA A 10 -4.93 -1.22 -13.85
CA ALA A 10 -6.30 -1.49 -13.41
C ALA A 10 -7.23 -0.29 -13.65
N ALA A 11 -6.75 0.93 -13.36
CA ALA A 11 -7.51 2.16 -13.55
C ALA A 11 -7.81 2.47 -15.03
N ARG A 12 -6.87 2.21 -15.95
CA ARG A 12 -7.06 2.49 -17.40
C ARG A 12 -8.02 1.55 -18.12
N ARG A 13 -8.34 0.38 -17.55
CA ARG A 13 -9.26 -0.61 -18.14
C ARG A 13 -10.55 -0.83 -17.34
N GLY A 14 -10.75 -0.10 -16.25
CA GLY A 14 -11.99 -0.17 -15.45
C GLY A 14 -12.15 -1.46 -14.64
N TYR A 15 -11.06 -2.19 -14.37
CA TYR A 15 -11.14 -3.42 -13.57
C TYR A 15 -11.13 -3.08 -12.08
N SER A 16 -12.20 -3.50 -11.38
CA SER A 16 -12.42 -3.22 -9.96
C SER A 16 -11.68 -4.16 -9.00
N SER A 17 -10.95 -5.16 -9.52
CA SER A 17 -10.28 -6.18 -8.72
C SER A 17 -8.75 -6.10 -8.82
N TRP A 18 -8.11 -6.26 -7.65
CA TRP A 18 -6.66 -6.32 -7.43
C TRP A 18 -6.03 -7.62 -7.91
N LEU A 19 -6.84 -8.64 -8.24
CA LEU A 19 -6.36 -9.96 -8.59
C LEU A 19 -5.97 -10.03 -10.07
N TRP A 20 -4.66 -10.14 -10.28
CA TRP A 20 -4.05 -10.30 -11.59
C TRP A 20 -3.05 -11.46 -11.53
N ALA A 21 -3.04 -12.25 -12.59
CA ALA A 21 -2.09 -13.35 -12.72
C ALA A 21 -1.71 -13.53 -14.19
N THR A 22 -0.58 -14.19 -14.42
CA THR A 22 -0.23 -14.69 -15.76
C THR A 22 -1.20 -15.78 -16.18
N TYR A 23 -1.28 -16.04 -17.49
CA TYR A 23 -2.11 -17.13 -18.02
C TYR A 23 -1.84 -18.49 -17.34
N LYS A 24 -0.56 -18.81 -17.10
CA LYS A 24 -0.16 -20.06 -16.44
C LYS A 24 -0.65 -20.14 -14.99
N GLN A 25 -0.53 -19.06 -14.24
CA GLN A 25 -1.03 -19.00 -12.85
C GLN A 25 -2.54 -19.19 -12.78
N TRP A 26 -3.30 -18.62 -13.73
CA TRP A 26 -4.74 -18.89 -13.81
C TRP A 26 -5.03 -20.36 -14.07
N GLN A 27 -4.30 -21.01 -14.99
CA GLN A 27 -4.46 -22.44 -15.26
C GLN A 27 -4.11 -23.32 -14.05
N GLU A 28 -3.06 -22.97 -13.29
CA GLU A 28 -2.70 -23.68 -12.04
C GLU A 28 -3.82 -23.62 -10.99
N HIS A 29 -4.63 -22.55 -11.01
CA HIS A 29 -5.82 -22.40 -10.19
C HIS A 29 -7.11 -22.95 -10.83
N GLY A 30 -7.01 -23.77 -11.89
CA GLY A 30 -8.15 -24.36 -12.58
C GLY A 30 -9.01 -23.37 -13.37
N ALA A 31 -8.47 -22.18 -13.62
CA ALA A 31 -9.18 -21.08 -14.25
C ALA A 31 -8.71 -20.85 -15.69
N GLN A 32 -9.60 -20.32 -16.52
CA GLN A 32 -9.37 -20.16 -17.96
C GLN A 32 -9.61 -18.71 -18.38
N VAL A 33 -8.58 -18.05 -18.93
CA VAL A 33 -8.76 -16.75 -19.58
C VAL A 33 -9.70 -16.92 -20.77
N ARG A 34 -10.72 -16.07 -20.88
CA ARG A 34 -11.71 -16.14 -21.97
C ARG A 34 -11.07 -15.88 -23.32
N ARG A 35 -11.60 -16.53 -24.35
CA ARG A 35 -11.11 -16.38 -25.72
C ARG A 35 -11.32 -14.93 -26.19
N GLY A 36 -10.24 -14.32 -26.70
CA GLY A 36 -10.26 -12.95 -27.23
C GLY A 36 -9.85 -11.85 -26.25
N GLU A 37 -9.76 -12.18 -24.95
CA GLU A 37 -9.29 -11.24 -23.92
C GLU A 37 -7.84 -10.83 -24.17
N GLN A 38 -7.56 -9.54 -24.01
CA GLN A 38 -6.24 -8.97 -24.22
C GLN A 38 -5.48 -8.86 -22.90
N SER A 39 -4.22 -9.29 -22.89
CA SER A 39 -3.36 -9.17 -21.71
C SER A 39 -2.98 -7.72 -21.42
N THR A 40 -2.50 -7.47 -20.21
CA THR A 40 -1.79 -6.27 -19.81
C THR A 40 -0.32 -6.61 -19.56
N LEU A 41 0.62 -5.82 -20.07
CA LEU A 41 2.04 -6.07 -19.87
C LEU A 41 2.53 -5.39 -18.58
N VAL A 42 3.17 -6.14 -17.70
CA VAL A 42 3.88 -5.59 -16.54
C VAL A 42 5.36 -5.87 -16.64
N VAL A 43 6.17 -4.85 -16.40
CA VAL A 43 7.64 -4.93 -16.52
C VAL A 43 8.26 -5.02 -15.13
N PHE A 44 9.11 -6.02 -14.93
CA PHE A 44 9.94 -6.18 -13.74
C PHE A 44 11.38 -5.84 -14.09
N TRP A 45 12.02 -4.99 -13.28
CA TRP A 45 13.44 -4.69 -13.39
C TRP A 45 14.21 -5.58 -12.42
N MET A 46 15.19 -6.34 -12.93
CA MET A 46 16.01 -7.25 -12.14
C MET A 46 17.50 -7.03 -12.45
N PRO A 47 18.42 -7.24 -11.49
CA PRO A 47 19.85 -7.23 -11.79
C PRO A 47 20.19 -8.33 -12.81
N ALA A 48 21.00 -8.02 -13.81
CA ALA A 48 21.57 -9.04 -14.69
C ALA A 48 22.44 -10.00 -13.85
N LEU A 49 22.13 -11.30 -13.88
CA LEU A 49 23.03 -12.32 -13.37
C LEU A 49 24.25 -12.37 -14.31
N ARG A 50 25.44 -12.17 -13.74
CA ARG A 50 26.71 -12.25 -14.47
C ARG A 50 27.11 -13.72 -14.59
N GLU A 51 26.80 -14.33 -15.74
CA GLU A 51 27.56 -15.48 -16.23
C GLU A 51 28.31 -14.96 -17.47
N ASP A 52 29.64 -14.94 -17.39
CA ASP A 52 30.57 -14.84 -18.53
C ASP A 52 30.81 -13.47 -19.20
N GLU A 53 31.49 -12.54 -18.51
CA GLU A 53 32.34 -11.56 -19.22
C GLU A 53 33.72 -11.48 -18.53
N LYS A 54 34.77 -11.83 -19.28
CA LYS A 54 36.18 -11.66 -18.86
C LYS A 54 36.43 -10.17 -18.57
N PRO A 55 37.23 -9.81 -17.55
CA PRO A 55 37.55 -8.43 -17.28
C PRO A 55 38.30 -7.83 -18.49
N GLU A 56 37.67 -6.88 -19.18
CA GLU A 56 38.42 -5.96 -20.04
C GLU A 56 39.27 -5.07 -19.12
N HIS A 57 40.59 -5.12 -19.33
CA HIS A 57 41.53 -4.23 -18.68
C HIS A 57 41.27 -2.80 -19.14
N ALA A 58 40.62 -1.99 -18.30
CA ALA A 58 40.67 -0.55 -18.43
C ALA A 58 41.91 -0.02 -17.69
N ASN A 59 42.84 0.56 -18.45
CA ASN A 59 43.80 1.52 -17.92
C ASN A 59 42.99 2.65 -17.24
N ASP A 60 43.42 3.07 -16.06
CA ASP A 60 42.79 4.07 -15.17
C ASP A 60 41.79 3.53 -14.13
N GLY A 61 42.33 2.87 -13.11
CA GLY A 61 42.22 3.33 -11.71
C GLY A 61 40.89 3.32 -10.96
N GLU A 62 39.73 3.06 -11.56
CA GLU A 62 38.44 3.03 -10.83
C GLU A 62 37.49 1.94 -11.40
N PRO A 63 37.19 0.85 -10.67
CA PRO A 63 36.28 -0.17 -11.15
C PRO A 63 34.82 0.32 -11.06
N ARG A 64 34.28 0.84 -12.17
CA ARG A 64 32.83 1.03 -12.33
C ARG A 64 32.12 -0.32 -12.44
N SER A 65 31.74 -0.91 -11.31
CA SER A 65 30.79 -2.03 -11.30
C SER A 65 29.38 -1.51 -11.64
N GLY A 66 29.13 -1.24 -12.92
CA GLY A 66 27.80 -0.90 -13.40
C GLY A 66 26.89 -2.12 -13.29
N ARG A 67 26.00 -2.15 -12.29
CA ARG A 67 24.90 -3.11 -12.24
C ARG A 67 23.96 -2.83 -13.42
N ARG A 68 24.06 -3.61 -14.50
CA ARG A 68 23.04 -3.62 -15.58
C ARG A 68 21.73 -4.16 -15.01
N LEU A 69 20.65 -3.39 -15.19
CA LEU A 69 19.29 -3.84 -14.92
C LEU A 69 18.68 -4.38 -16.22
N ILE A 70 17.98 -5.50 -16.12
CA ILE A 70 17.20 -6.11 -17.20
C ILE A 70 15.72 -5.86 -16.91
N ALA A 71 15.01 -5.27 -17.87
CA ALA A 71 13.56 -5.22 -17.88
C ALA A 71 13.00 -6.52 -18.47
N LYS A 72 12.14 -7.21 -17.72
CA LYS A 72 11.42 -8.39 -18.20
C LYS A 72 9.91 -8.13 -18.15
N GLY A 73 9.26 -8.22 -19.30
CA GLY A 73 7.82 -8.07 -19.44
C GLY A 73 7.08 -9.38 -19.20
N TYR A 74 5.97 -9.32 -18.47
CA TYR A 74 5.07 -10.44 -18.19
C TYR A 74 3.64 -10.06 -18.61
N PRO A 75 2.99 -10.83 -19.50
CA PRO A 75 1.58 -10.63 -19.81
C PRO A 75 0.73 -11.18 -18.67
N ILE A 76 -0.11 -10.32 -18.10
CA ILE A 76 -1.04 -10.65 -17.01
C ILE A 76 -2.48 -10.39 -17.42
N PHE A 77 -3.41 -11.09 -16.78
CA PHE A 77 -4.86 -10.99 -16.99
C PHE A 77 -5.54 -10.75 -15.64
N SER A 78 -6.56 -9.90 -15.63
CA SER A 78 -7.39 -9.67 -14.45
C SER A 78 -8.29 -10.89 -14.22
N ILE A 79 -8.67 -11.13 -12.96
CA ILE A 79 -9.74 -12.08 -12.62
C ILE A 79 -11.02 -11.82 -13.41
N ALA A 80 -11.30 -10.55 -13.78
CA ALA A 80 -12.46 -10.19 -14.57
C ALA A 80 -12.45 -10.81 -15.98
N GLN A 81 -11.29 -11.25 -16.48
CA GLN A 81 -11.07 -11.84 -17.81
C GLN A 81 -11.06 -13.37 -17.81
N VAL A 82 -11.32 -13.99 -16.66
CA VAL A 82 -11.08 -15.41 -16.40
C VAL A 82 -12.36 -16.07 -15.91
N ASP A 83 -12.65 -17.26 -16.43
CA ASP A 83 -13.73 -18.12 -15.96
C ASP A 83 -13.16 -19.23 -15.07
N GLY A 84 -13.97 -19.77 -14.16
CA GLY A 84 -13.56 -20.91 -13.31
C GLY A 84 -12.74 -20.55 -12.07
N TYR A 85 -12.52 -19.26 -11.78
CA TYR A 85 -11.91 -18.82 -10.53
C TYR A 85 -12.91 -18.06 -9.66
N THR A 86 -13.19 -18.59 -8.47
CA THR A 86 -13.88 -17.84 -7.42
C THR A 86 -12.81 -17.41 -6.41
N PRO A 87 -12.58 -16.09 -6.23
CA PRO A 87 -11.61 -15.66 -5.24
C PRO A 87 -12.10 -16.07 -3.85
N PRO A 88 -11.20 -16.45 -2.94
CA PRO A 88 -11.60 -16.66 -1.56
C PRO A 88 -12.29 -15.38 -1.04
N PRO A 89 -13.32 -15.51 -0.20
CA PRO A 89 -13.96 -14.34 0.40
C PRO A 89 -12.87 -13.51 1.07
N VAL A 90 -12.76 -12.24 0.66
CA VAL A 90 -11.86 -11.31 1.33
C VAL A 90 -12.38 -11.18 2.77
N PRO A 91 -11.57 -11.47 3.79
CA PRO A 91 -11.99 -11.26 5.18
C PRO A 91 -12.47 -9.82 5.33
N SER A 92 -13.74 -9.66 5.68
CA SER A 92 -14.33 -8.37 6.00
C SER A 92 -14.12 -8.12 7.47
N LEU A 93 -13.40 -7.05 7.81
CA LEU A 93 -13.11 -6.73 9.20
C LEU A 93 -14.42 -6.48 9.97
N PRO A 94 -14.72 -7.26 11.04
CA PRO A 94 -15.99 -7.13 11.74
C PRO A 94 -16.02 -5.81 12.50
N LYS A 95 -17.17 -5.12 12.47
CA LYS A 95 -17.36 -3.83 13.16
C LYS A 95 -17.08 -3.88 14.66
N SER A 96 -17.16 -5.06 15.28
CA SER A 96 -16.79 -5.28 16.68
C SER A 96 -15.33 -4.98 17.00
N GLU A 97 -14.44 -4.99 16.00
CA GLU A 97 -13.05 -4.59 16.18
C GLU A 97 -12.84 -3.08 16.33
N ARG A 98 -13.86 -2.27 16.02
CA ARG A 98 -13.79 -0.82 16.24
C ARG A 98 -13.48 -0.50 17.70
N SER A 99 -12.63 0.50 17.90
CA SER A 99 -12.21 0.93 19.22
C SER A 99 -13.00 2.18 19.62
N ALA A 100 -13.86 2.06 20.63
CA ALA A 100 -14.67 3.18 21.10
C ALA A 100 -13.83 4.40 21.54
N SER A 101 -12.64 4.19 22.13
CA SER A 101 -11.72 5.27 22.47
C SER A 101 -11.20 5.99 21.22
N ALA A 102 -10.84 5.23 20.17
CA ALA A 102 -10.35 5.78 18.92
C ALA A 102 -11.44 6.52 18.15
N GLU A 103 -12.64 5.95 18.04
CA GLU A 103 -13.78 6.61 17.39
C GLU A 103 -14.10 7.95 18.05
N ARG A 104 -14.11 8.01 19.40
CA ARG A 104 -14.31 9.27 20.13
C ARG A 104 -13.21 10.28 19.87
N PHE A 105 -11.96 9.84 19.84
CA PHE A 105 -10.81 10.71 19.58
C PHE A 105 -10.88 11.31 18.17
N PHE A 106 -11.05 10.48 17.13
CA PHE A 106 -11.08 10.98 15.75
C PHE A 106 -12.33 11.83 15.48
N ALA A 107 -13.49 11.50 16.07
CA ALA A 107 -14.68 12.34 15.98
C ALA A 107 -14.46 13.74 16.60
N ALA A 108 -13.65 13.83 17.67
CA ALA A 108 -13.33 15.10 18.32
C ALA A 108 -12.35 15.98 17.51
N LEU A 109 -11.64 15.43 16.52
CA LEU A 109 -10.78 16.23 15.63
C LEU A 109 -11.58 17.13 14.69
N GLN A 110 -12.85 16.79 14.43
CA GLN A 110 -13.74 17.51 13.51
C GLN A 110 -13.17 17.68 12.08
N ALA A 111 -12.24 16.81 11.67
CA ALA A 111 -11.77 16.74 10.29
C ALA A 111 -12.86 16.20 9.35
N ASP A 112 -12.80 16.56 8.07
CA ASP A 112 -13.66 15.96 7.03
C ASP A 112 -13.14 14.55 6.69
N PHE A 113 -13.75 13.53 7.29
CA PHE A 113 -13.45 12.12 7.01
C PHE A 113 -14.35 11.58 5.91
N ARG A 114 -13.73 11.05 4.84
CA ARG A 114 -14.42 10.43 3.72
C ARG A 114 -14.05 8.96 3.61
N HIS A 115 -15.05 8.09 3.44
CA HIS A 115 -14.84 6.65 3.32
C HIS A 115 -15.23 6.13 1.93
N GLY A 116 -14.33 5.41 1.29
CA GLY A 116 -14.52 4.86 -0.05
C GLY A 116 -13.19 4.60 -0.75
N GLY A 117 -13.24 4.07 -1.97
CA GLY A 117 -12.03 3.73 -2.70
C GLY A 117 -11.14 2.73 -1.95
N ILE A 118 -9.84 2.81 -2.21
CA ILE A 118 -8.83 1.83 -1.77
C ILE A 118 -7.55 2.45 -1.23
N GLU A 119 -7.43 3.77 -1.31
CA GLU A 119 -6.28 4.51 -0.85
C GLU A 119 -6.69 5.32 0.38
N ALA A 120 -5.76 5.41 1.33
CA ALA A 120 -5.82 6.36 2.43
C ALA A 120 -4.87 7.51 2.10
N PHE A 121 -5.32 8.74 2.32
CA PHE A 121 -4.49 9.93 2.18
C PHE A 121 -5.17 11.14 2.82
N TYR A 122 -4.38 12.06 3.34
CA TYR A 122 -4.79 13.45 3.50
C TYR A 122 -4.68 14.22 2.17
N ASP A 123 -5.74 14.93 1.78
CA ASP A 123 -5.80 15.83 0.63
C ASP A 123 -5.69 17.29 1.11
N PRO A 124 -4.53 17.96 0.95
CA PRO A 124 -4.35 19.34 1.40
C PRO A 124 -5.21 20.35 0.65
N GLU A 125 -5.54 20.10 -0.62
CA GLU A 125 -6.34 21.02 -1.43
C GLU A 125 -7.80 21.02 -0.98
N LYS A 126 -8.33 19.85 -0.64
CA LYS A 126 -9.73 19.67 -0.19
C LYS A 126 -9.88 19.69 1.33
N ASP A 127 -8.78 19.77 2.05
CA ASP A 127 -8.67 19.64 3.50
C ASP A 127 -9.49 18.46 4.07
N CYS A 128 -9.30 17.27 3.50
CA CYS A 128 -10.05 16.08 3.90
C CYS A 128 -9.16 14.85 4.03
N ILE A 129 -9.55 13.94 4.92
CA ILE A 129 -8.91 12.64 5.10
C ILE A 129 -9.73 11.58 4.37
N GLN A 130 -9.17 11.04 3.29
CA GLN A 130 -9.74 9.91 2.56
C GLN A 130 -9.27 8.61 3.20
N MET A 131 -10.20 7.69 3.45
CA MET A 131 -9.93 6.35 3.95
C MET A 131 -10.69 5.30 3.13
N PRO A 132 -10.11 4.11 2.91
CA PRO A 132 -10.91 2.94 2.54
C PRO A 132 -11.96 2.64 3.62
N ARG A 133 -12.98 1.87 3.26
CA ARG A 133 -13.95 1.38 4.25
C ARG A 133 -13.25 0.51 5.30
N PHE A 134 -13.70 0.57 6.56
CA PHE A 134 -13.11 -0.18 7.68
C PHE A 134 -13.00 -1.67 7.39
N GLU A 135 -14.03 -2.21 6.74
CA GLU A 135 -14.15 -3.61 6.34
C GLU A 135 -13.03 -4.07 5.37
N ALA A 136 -12.35 -3.14 4.69
CA ALA A 136 -11.27 -3.43 3.75
C ALA A 136 -9.89 -3.59 4.41
N PHE A 137 -9.77 -3.30 5.72
CA PHE A 137 -8.50 -3.41 6.44
C PHE A 137 -8.31 -4.80 7.02
N ARG A 138 -7.04 -5.20 7.22
CA ARG A 138 -6.70 -6.53 7.76
C ARG A 138 -7.13 -6.73 9.22
N ASP A 139 -7.09 -5.67 10.02
CA ASP A 139 -7.35 -5.66 11.46
C ASP A 139 -7.67 -4.22 11.91
N GLY A 140 -8.30 -4.06 13.09
CA GLY A 140 -8.64 -2.74 13.62
C GLY A 140 -7.41 -1.85 13.89
N LEU A 141 -6.27 -2.46 14.26
CA LEU A 141 -5.03 -1.73 14.50
C LEU A 141 -4.52 -1.07 13.21
N ALA A 142 -4.53 -1.77 12.09
CA ALA A 142 -4.14 -1.27 10.79
C ALA A 142 -5.02 -0.09 10.37
N TYR A 143 -6.35 -0.22 10.54
CA TYR A 143 -7.25 0.89 10.24
C TYR A 143 -6.93 2.15 11.05
N TYR A 144 -6.80 2.04 12.37
CA TYR A 144 -6.57 3.23 13.21
C TYR A 144 -5.14 3.75 13.14
N ALA A 145 -4.15 2.90 12.86
CA ALA A 145 -2.79 3.34 12.59
C ALA A 145 -2.74 4.18 11.30
N THR A 146 -3.35 3.70 10.21
CA THR A 146 -3.46 4.46 8.96
C THR A 146 -4.27 5.75 9.16
N LEU A 147 -5.40 5.69 9.86
CA LEU A 147 -6.18 6.90 10.16
C LEU A 147 -5.37 7.91 10.99
N GLY A 148 -4.59 7.45 11.96
CA GLY A 148 -3.71 8.29 12.77
C GLY A 148 -2.56 8.91 11.97
N HIS A 149 -2.01 8.17 11.01
CA HIS A 149 -1.01 8.66 10.07
C HIS A 149 -1.60 9.82 9.24
N GLU A 150 -2.72 9.60 8.56
CA GLU A 150 -3.35 10.65 7.73
C GLU A 150 -3.86 11.84 8.56
N ALA A 151 -4.40 11.58 9.75
CA ALA A 151 -4.79 12.65 10.67
C ALA A 151 -3.58 13.48 11.12
N THR A 152 -2.40 12.88 11.22
CA THR A 152 -1.17 13.61 11.53
C THR A 152 -0.81 14.55 10.38
N HIS A 153 -0.83 14.09 9.13
CA HIS A 153 -0.67 14.98 7.97
C HIS A 153 -1.70 16.09 7.93
N TRP A 154 -2.97 15.77 8.23
CA TRP A 154 -4.03 16.76 8.35
C TRP A 154 -3.66 17.87 9.33
N THR A 155 -3.14 17.55 10.53
CA THR A 155 -2.71 18.60 11.48
C THR A 155 -1.61 19.54 10.94
N GLY A 156 -0.91 19.14 9.89
CA GLY A 156 0.18 19.88 9.27
C GLY A 156 -0.25 21.07 8.41
N ALA A 157 -1.54 21.22 8.08
CA ALA A 157 -2.01 22.32 7.25
C ALA A 157 -1.72 23.72 7.84
N LEU A 158 -1.75 24.72 6.94
CA LEU A 158 -1.39 26.11 7.21
C LEU A 158 -2.16 26.74 8.38
N ASP A 159 -3.45 26.44 8.50
CA ASP A 159 -4.36 26.93 9.53
C ASP A 159 -4.25 26.18 10.87
N ARG A 160 -3.40 25.14 10.93
CA ARG A 160 -3.19 24.27 12.10
C ARG A 160 -1.76 24.38 12.60
N LEU A 161 -0.93 23.35 12.40
CA LEU A 161 0.47 23.36 12.85
C LEU A 161 1.44 23.94 11.82
N ASN A 162 0.96 24.28 10.62
CA ASN A 162 1.72 24.92 9.55
C ASN A 162 3.08 24.23 9.31
N ARG A 163 3.03 22.91 9.12
CA ARG A 163 4.21 22.11 8.76
C ARG A 163 4.34 22.06 7.25
N ASN A 164 5.58 21.96 6.78
CA ASN A 164 5.84 21.89 5.34
C ASN A 164 5.49 20.50 4.79
N ILE A 165 4.22 20.33 4.38
CA ILE A 165 3.68 19.09 3.81
C ILE A 165 3.75 19.04 2.26
N GLU A 166 4.00 20.18 1.60
CA GLU A 166 3.89 20.31 0.13
C GLU A 166 5.20 20.02 -0.60
N ASN A 167 6.34 20.11 0.08
CA ASN A 167 7.66 19.90 -0.54
C ASN A 167 7.96 18.40 -0.76
N ARG A 168 7.12 17.68 -1.49
CA ARG A 168 7.39 16.31 -1.98
C ARG A 168 8.66 16.22 -2.84
N PHE A 169 9.14 17.36 -3.36
CA PHE A 169 10.37 17.48 -4.14
C PHE A 169 11.63 17.71 -3.29
N ASP A 170 11.48 18.09 -2.01
CA ASP A 170 12.57 18.07 -1.04
C ASP A 170 12.46 16.79 -0.22
N SER A 171 13.25 15.78 -0.61
CA SER A 171 13.17 14.44 -0.02
C SER A 171 13.38 14.43 1.49
N LEU A 172 14.09 15.41 2.06
CA LEU A 172 14.35 15.44 3.51
C LEU A 172 13.17 15.99 4.30
N ALA A 173 12.57 17.10 3.84
CA ALA A 173 11.37 17.66 4.49
C ALA A 173 10.20 16.67 4.41
N TYR A 174 10.01 16.05 3.24
CA TYR A 174 9.01 15.01 3.05
C TYR A 174 9.27 13.79 3.95
N ALA A 175 10.50 13.27 4.00
CA ALA A 175 10.83 12.14 4.88
C ALA A 175 10.67 12.47 6.37
N ALA A 176 10.94 13.71 6.78
CA ALA A 176 10.71 14.15 8.14
C ALA A 176 9.22 14.18 8.50
N GLU A 177 8.36 14.62 7.58
CA GLU A 177 6.91 14.64 7.78
C GLU A 177 6.33 13.22 7.86
N GLU A 178 6.76 12.31 6.98
CA GLU A 178 6.40 10.89 7.04
C GLU A 178 6.84 10.24 8.37
N LEU A 179 8.06 10.55 8.84
CA LEU A 179 8.54 10.08 10.14
C LEU A 179 7.68 10.61 11.29
N ILE A 180 7.28 11.88 11.23
CA ILE A 180 6.36 12.47 12.22
C ILE A 180 5.02 11.73 12.20
N ALA A 181 4.45 11.47 11.01
CA ALA A 181 3.19 10.75 10.86
C ALA A 181 3.25 9.33 11.43
N GLU A 182 4.30 8.57 11.12
CA GLU A 182 4.50 7.20 11.63
C GLU A 182 4.68 7.16 13.16
N LEU A 183 5.51 8.04 13.72
CA LEU A 183 5.72 8.10 15.18
C LEU A 183 4.44 8.50 15.91
N ARG A 184 3.68 9.45 15.37
CA ARG A 184 2.41 9.89 15.95
C ARG A 184 1.36 8.79 15.87
N ALA A 185 1.26 8.06 14.76
CA ALA A 185 0.37 6.91 14.63
C ALA A 185 0.68 5.84 15.69
N ALA A 186 1.96 5.55 15.93
CA ALA A 186 2.39 4.61 16.97
C ALA A 186 2.01 5.09 18.39
N PHE A 187 2.27 6.36 18.71
CA PHE A 187 1.91 6.94 20.01
C PHE A 187 0.40 6.99 20.23
N LEU A 188 -0.38 7.37 19.22
CA LEU A 188 -1.85 7.34 19.28
C LEU A 188 -2.37 5.91 19.46
N GLY A 189 -1.81 4.94 18.75
CA GLY A 189 -2.16 3.54 18.90
C GLY A 189 -1.98 3.03 20.33
N SER A 190 -0.89 3.45 21.00
CA SER A 190 -0.64 3.15 22.40
C SER A 190 -1.61 3.89 23.33
N ALA A 191 -1.71 5.22 23.20
CA ALA A 191 -2.54 6.07 24.06
C ALA A 191 -4.04 5.73 23.99
N LEU A 192 -4.52 5.29 22.83
CA LEU A 192 -5.92 4.91 22.61
C LEU A 192 -6.20 3.44 22.96
N GLY A 193 -5.20 2.68 23.41
CA GLY A 193 -5.33 1.26 23.79
C GLY A 193 -5.56 0.31 22.61
N ILE A 194 -5.16 0.71 21.40
CA ILE A 194 -5.34 -0.07 20.16
C ILE A 194 -4.19 -1.05 19.98
N ALA A 195 -2.96 -0.61 20.26
CA ALA A 195 -1.74 -1.43 20.13
C ALA A 195 -1.59 -2.48 21.24
N ASN A 196 -2.34 -2.35 22.34
CA ASN A 196 -2.23 -3.21 23.51
C ASN A 196 -3.29 -4.34 23.55
N ARG A 197 -4.00 -4.59 22.43
CA ARG A 197 -4.92 -5.73 22.34
C ARG A 197 -4.10 -7.01 22.10
N PRO A 198 -4.20 -8.02 22.97
CA PRO A 198 -3.54 -9.30 22.73
C PRO A 198 -4.05 -9.88 21.42
N ARG A 199 -3.15 -10.14 20.46
CA ARG A 199 -3.49 -10.96 19.29
C ARG A 199 -3.64 -12.42 19.76
N PRO A 200 -4.59 -13.20 19.20
CA PRO A 200 -4.75 -14.62 19.52
C PRO A 200 -3.47 -15.45 19.37
N ASP A 201 -2.57 -14.97 18.52
CA ASP A 201 -1.28 -15.53 18.11
C ASP A 201 -0.08 -15.00 18.92
N HIS A 202 -0.31 -14.16 19.93
CA HIS A 202 0.67 -13.89 20.97
C HIS A 202 0.54 -14.95 22.07
N ALA A 203 1.64 -15.66 22.31
CA ALA A 203 1.75 -16.77 23.24
C ALA A 203 0.98 -16.51 24.55
N LYS A 204 0.08 -17.45 24.90
CA LYS A 204 -0.45 -17.56 26.26
C LYS A 204 0.73 -17.81 27.20
N SER A 205 1.19 -16.77 27.89
CA SER A 205 1.98 -16.98 29.11
C SER A 205 1.04 -17.52 30.17
N ILE A 206 1.26 -18.79 30.52
CA ILE A 206 0.64 -19.45 31.67
C ILE A 206 1.21 -18.78 32.92
N GLU A 207 0.35 -18.37 33.86
CA GLU A 207 0.74 -17.94 35.22
C GLU A 207 1.40 -19.08 36.00
#